data_AF-W5MG19-F1
#
_entry.id   AF-W5MG19-F1
#
_cell.length_a   1.000
_cell.length_b   1.000
_cell.length_c   1.000
_cell.angle_alpha   90.00
_cell.angle_beta   90.00
_cell.angle_gamma   90.00
#
_symmetry.space_group_name_H-M   'P 1'
#
loop_
_entity.id
_entity.type
_entity.pdbx_description
1 polymer ?
#
loop_
_entity_poly.entity_id
_entity_poly.type
_entity_poly.pdbx_seq_one_letter_code
_entity_poly.pdbx_strand_id
1 'polypeptide(L)'
;CLGTHGKDMDLTILVKVVVLWQSHIVSSQTYGTYYTAAVYEHNVILNPNPSVPCSRQAALEHMKKNLDVYEEKVATAAKKGAQIIVFPEDGIHGFNFTRQSIVGYLESIPDPQVVSWSPCLQPGRFPHTEVLHRLSCMAKNNALYLVANMPDSQDCGSSDPHCPPDGRYQFNTDVIFNDNGTLIAKYHKQNLYFESAFDSPPECEHVIFDTTFAGRFGIFTCFDILFYDPGITLLEKYKVKQVVYPAAWMNQLPLLSAIQIQQAFATAFELNFLGVNIHNSLLGMTGSGIYTPSHSVYHYDLDTSEGKLLVSKVPLPVYNKTSHKTSPPSSKTHPINNFFLNENRECDKSFVPKLMTGSVRAETFHSVMMYDNYTFIPVMGTDGDLTVCDGLLCCHLLYHRSHIPDELYALGVFNGLHVVHGTYYLEVCALVRCAGSTFDSCGGEIAEASTLMDFYIEGNFSTQYIFPSILASGMQLAFPDLVGWEQESYFMNKKSMSSGLVTAVLYGRVYEKD
;
A
#
# COMPACT_ATOMS: atom_id res chain seq x y z
N CYS A 1 37.27 -73.30 -54.56
CA CYS A 1 38.21 -73.80 -53.55
C CYS A 1 38.06 -73.00 -52.27
N LEU A 2 37.67 -73.70 -51.19
CA LEU A 2 37.95 -73.46 -49.76
C LEU A 2 37.84 -72.04 -49.17
N GLY A 3 37.06 -71.89 -48.10
CA GLY A 3 37.31 -70.85 -47.09
C GLY A 3 36.09 -70.41 -46.29
N THR A 4 35.96 -70.93 -45.07
CA THR A 4 35.02 -70.54 -44.02
C THR A 4 35.41 -69.24 -43.29
N HIS A 5 34.38 -68.60 -42.70
CA HIS A 5 34.36 -67.66 -41.56
C HIS A 5 34.66 -66.16 -41.76
N GLY A 6 33.63 -65.35 -41.47
CA GLY A 6 33.72 -64.44 -40.32
C GLY A 6 33.34 -62.96 -40.52
N LYS A 7 32.16 -62.61 -39.99
CA LYS A 7 31.74 -61.35 -39.34
C LYS A 7 31.38 -60.10 -40.17
N ASP A 8 30.18 -59.63 -39.81
CA ASP A 8 29.64 -58.27 -39.66
C ASP A 8 29.77 -57.28 -40.82
N MET A 9 28.84 -56.37 -41.13
CA MET A 9 27.43 -56.10 -40.86
C MET A 9 27.24 -54.68 -41.43
N ASP A 10 26.39 -54.46 -42.44
CA ASP A 10 25.75 -53.18 -42.83
C ASP A 10 25.35 -53.23 -44.32
N LEU A 11 24.30 -52.59 -44.82
CA LEU A 11 23.20 -51.78 -44.30
C LEU A 11 22.28 -51.59 -45.52
N THR A 12 21.00 -51.33 -45.31
CA THR A 12 20.11 -50.43 -46.10
C THR A 12 18.74 -51.06 -46.33
N ILE A 13 17.75 -50.77 -45.47
CA ILE A 13 16.32 -50.74 -45.85
C ILE A 13 15.62 -49.55 -45.15
N LEU A 14 14.88 -48.80 -45.98
CA LEU A 14 14.09 -47.59 -45.75
C LEU A 14 13.31 -47.53 -44.42
N VAL A 15 13.38 -46.37 -43.75
CA VAL A 15 12.43 -45.93 -42.72
C VAL A 15 11.58 -44.78 -43.29
N LYS A 16 10.25 -44.95 -43.29
CA LYS A 16 9.27 -43.88 -43.49
C LYS A 16 9.19 -43.05 -42.21
N VAL A 17 9.51 -41.77 -42.28
CA VAL A 17 9.25 -40.81 -41.19
C VAL A 17 7.96 -40.05 -41.50
N VAL A 18 6.92 -40.29 -40.71
CA VAL A 18 5.75 -39.41 -40.61
C VAL A 18 6.05 -38.43 -39.49
N VAL A 19 6.29 -37.16 -39.84
CA VAL A 19 6.46 -36.08 -38.86
C VAL A 19 5.07 -35.59 -38.46
N LEU A 20 4.60 -36.01 -37.28
CA LEU A 20 3.47 -35.37 -36.60
C LEU A 20 3.95 -34.05 -36.01
N TRP A 21 3.60 -32.94 -36.67
CA TRP A 21 3.70 -31.61 -36.08
C TRP A 21 2.63 -31.49 -34.98
N GLN A 22 3.01 -31.71 -33.72
CA GLN A 22 2.22 -31.20 -32.60
C GLN A 22 2.44 -29.68 -32.54
N SER A 23 1.49 -28.93 -33.07
CA SER A 23 1.34 -27.52 -32.76
C SER A 23 1.05 -27.39 -31.27
N HIS A 24 2.06 -26.97 -30.49
CA HIS A 24 1.82 -26.41 -29.17
C HIS A 24 1.00 -25.13 -29.37
N ILE A 25 -0.33 -25.25 -29.24
CA ILE A 25 -1.19 -24.10 -29.02
C ILE A 25 -0.82 -23.61 -27.63
N VAL A 26 0.08 -22.63 -27.56
CA VAL A 26 0.14 -21.73 -26.41
C VAL A 26 -1.23 -21.05 -26.40
N SER A 27 -2.12 -21.55 -25.53
CA SER A 27 -3.35 -20.85 -25.23
C SER A 27 -2.94 -19.49 -24.66
N SER A 28 -2.98 -18.46 -25.52
CA SER A 28 -2.92 -17.08 -25.09
C SER A 28 -4.15 -16.86 -24.22
N GLN A 29 -3.99 -17.01 -22.91
CA GLN A 29 -5.05 -16.74 -21.94
C GLN A 29 -5.36 -15.25 -22.04
N THR A 30 -6.43 -14.92 -22.77
CA THR A 30 -6.93 -13.55 -22.84
C THR A 30 -7.57 -13.26 -21.49
N TYR A 31 -6.79 -12.64 -20.60
CA TYR A 31 -7.35 -12.04 -19.40
C TYR A 31 -8.47 -11.06 -19.80
N GLY A 32 -9.54 -10.99 -19.00
CA GLY A 32 -10.54 -9.94 -19.17
C GLY A 32 -9.90 -8.55 -19.04
N THR A 33 -10.60 -7.48 -19.40
CA THR A 33 -10.06 -6.10 -19.24
C THR A 33 -10.05 -5.62 -17.78
N TYR A 34 -10.72 -6.36 -16.89
CA TYR A 34 -10.81 -6.10 -15.46
C TYR A 34 -11.04 -7.42 -14.70
N TYR A 35 -10.85 -7.38 -13.39
CA TYR A 35 -11.29 -8.39 -12.43
C TYR A 35 -12.15 -7.76 -11.34
N THR A 36 -12.87 -8.55 -10.56
CA THR A 36 -13.61 -8.04 -9.39
C THR A 36 -12.84 -8.38 -8.12
N ALA A 37 -12.48 -7.38 -7.33
CA ALA A 37 -11.80 -7.53 -6.06
C ALA A 37 -12.74 -7.21 -4.89
N ALA A 38 -12.48 -7.83 -3.74
CA ALA A 38 -13.10 -7.49 -2.48
C ALA A 38 -12.03 -7.24 -1.41
N VAL A 39 -12.30 -6.28 -0.54
CA VAL A 39 -11.52 -6.05 0.70
C VAL A 39 -12.51 -5.90 1.85
N TYR A 40 -12.16 -6.44 3.02
CA TYR A 40 -13.02 -6.38 4.19
C TYR A 40 -12.34 -5.69 5.37
N GLU A 41 -12.75 -4.45 5.65
CA GLU A 41 -12.40 -3.75 6.88
C GLU A 41 -13.07 -4.47 8.06
N HIS A 42 -12.28 -5.07 8.96
CA HIS A 42 -12.79 -5.99 9.98
C HIS A 42 -12.81 -5.35 11.37
N ASN A 43 -13.98 -5.33 12.02
CA ASN A 43 -14.05 -5.08 13.46
C ASN A 43 -13.67 -6.36 14.21
N VAL A 44 -12.39 -6.44 14.56
CA VAL A 44 -11.82 -7.63 15.18
C VAL A 44 -12.34 -7.86 16.60
N ILE A 45 -12.77 -9.09 16.86
CA ILE A 45 -13.06 -9.54 18.22
C ILE A 45 -11.71 -9.80 18.89
N LEU A 46 -11.32 -8.90 19.79
CA LEU A 46 -10.03 -8.94 20.50
C LEU A 46 -10.07 -9.88 21.71
N ASN A 47 -8.91 -10.48 22.01
CA ASN A 47 -8.69 -11.11 23.30
C ASN A 47 -8.55 -10.00 24.35
N PRO A 48 -9.37 -9.98 25.42
CA PRO A 48 -9.29 -8.93 26.45
C PRO A 48 -8.01 -8.99 27.28
N ASN A 49 -7.30 -10.12 27.28
CA ASN A 49 -6.06 -10.32 28.03
C ASN A 49 -4.97 -10.93 27.13
N PRO A 50 -4.49 -10.22 26.09
CA PRO A 50 -3.60 -10.80 25.08
C PRO A 50 -2.22 -11.15 25.64
N SER A 51 -1.81 -10.55 26.76
CA SER A 51 -0.55 -10.88 27.43
C SER A 51 -0.63 -12.12 28.35
N VAL A 52 -1.81 -12.71 28.54
CA VAL A 52 -2.00 -13.90 29.38
C VAL A 52 -2.04 -15.14 28.49
N PRO A 53 -1.14 -16.12 28.67
CA PRO A 53 -1.18 -17.37 27.90
C PRO A 53 -2.51 -18.12 28.08
N CYS A 54 -3.04 -18.65 26.99
CA CYS A 54 -4.23 -19.48 26.98
C CYS A 54 -3.94 -20.85 26.35
N SER A 55 -4.83 -21.82 26.55
CA SER A 55 -4.71 -23.12 25.89
C SER A 55 -4.98 -23.00 24.39
N ARG A 56 -4.42 -23.91 23.58
CA ARG A 56 -4.71 -24.00 22.14
C ARG A 56 -6.22 -24.07 21.86
N GLN A 57 -6.97 -24.81 22.67
CA GLN A 57 -8.43 -24.89 22.54
C GLN A 57 -9.10 -23.53 22.72
N ALA A 58 -8.71 -22.76 23.75
CA ALA A 58 -9.25 -21.43 23.99
C ALA A 58 -8.86 -20.44 22.88
N ALA A 59 -7.63 -20.50 22.38
CA ALA A 59 -7.17 -19.71 21.25
C ALA A 59 -7.96 -20.02 19.97
N LEU A 60 -8.21 -21.30 19.68
CA LEU A 60 -9.04 -21.73 18.55
C LEU A 60 -10.49 -21.25 18.69
N GLU A 61 -11.09 -21.36 19.88
CA GLU A 61 -12.43 -20.83 20.15
C GLU A 61 -12.51 -19.31 19.96
N HIS A 62 -11.45 -18.59 20.28
CA HIS A 62 -11.34 -17.16 20.02
C HIS A 62 -11.25 -16.86 18.51
N MET A 63 -10.27 -17.44 17.82
CA MET A 63 -10.06 -17.25 16.37
C MET A 63 -11.29 -17.66 15.56
N LYS A 64 -12.01 -18.70 16.01
CA LYS A 64 -13.25 -19.15 15.40
C LYS A 64 -14.28 -18.01 15.26
N LYS A 65 -14.41 -17.13 16.26
CA LYS A 65 -15.38 -16.02 16.25
C LYS A 65 -15.07 -15.04 15.12
N ASN A 66 -13.80 -14.71 14.90
CA ASN A 66 -13.39 -13.85 13.79
C ASN A 66 -13.54 -14.57 12.44
N LEU A 67 -13.18 -15.85 12.37
CA LEU A 67 -13.36 -16.66 11.16
C LEU A 67 -14.84 -16.88 10.78
N ASP A 68 -15.76 -16.89 11.74
CA ASP A 68 -17.21 -16.92 11.47
C ASP A 68 -17.64 -15.67 10.68
N VAL A 69 -17.09 -14.50 11.00
CA VAL A 69 -17.32 -13.27 10.24
C VAL A 69 -16.72 -13.38 8.84
N TYR A 70 -15.48 -13.88 8.73
CA TYR A 70 -14.80 -14.02 7.43
C TYR A 70 -15.61 -14.90 6.48
N GLU A 71 -16.12 -16.03 6.96
CA GLU A 71 -16.91 -16.96 6.15
C GLU A 71 -18.16 -16.30 5.55
N GLU A 72 -18.86 -15.46 6.34
CA GLU A 72 -20.00 -14.67 5.86
C GLU A 72 -19.58 -13.66 4.77
N LYS A 73 -18.46 -12.97 4.98
CA LYS A 73 -17.98 -11.95 4.02
C LYS A 73 -17.43 -12.57 2.75
N VAL A 74 -16.75 -13.71 2.82
CA VAL A 74 -16.33 -14.50 1.65
C VAL A 74 -17.55 -14.90 0.82
N ALA A 75 -18.58 -15.48 1.44
CA ALA A 75 -19.80 -15.87 0.75
C ALA A 75 -20.51 -14.67 0.10
N THR A 76 -20.50 -13.51 0.77
CA THR A 76 -21.09 -12.27 0.25
C THR A 76 -20.29 -11.70 -0.92
N ALA A 77 -18.95 -11.70 -0.85
CA ALA A 77 -18.06 -11.27 -1.93
C ALA A 77 -18.20 -12.17 -3.16
N ALA A 78 -18.25 -13.49 -2.96
CA ALA A 78 -18.47 -14.47 -4.03
C ALA A 78 -19.79 -14.25 -4.76
N LYS A 79 -20.89 -14.02 -4.03
CA LYS A 79 -22.20 -13.66 -4.61
C LYS A 79 -22.15 -12.37 -5.43
N LYS A 80 -21.27 -11.44 -5.08
CA LYS A 80 -21.01 -10.20 -5.83
C LYS A 80 -19.99 -10.38 -6.97
N GLY A 81 -19.54 -11.61 -7.22
CA GLY A 81 -18.62 -11.95 -8.31
C GLY A 81 -17.16 -11.62 -8.05
N ALA A 82 -16.75 -11.44 -6.79
CA ALA A 82 -15.35 -11.23 -6.43
C ALA A 82 -14.50 -12.46 -6.74
N GLN A 83 -13.34 -12.24 -7.36
CA GLN A 83 -12.37 -13.28 -7.71
C GLN A 83 -11.25 -13.38 -6.68
N ILE A 84 -11.06 -12.32 -5.88
CA ILE A 84 -10.16 -12.27 -4.73
C ILE A 84 -10.81 -11.49 -3.59
N ILE A 85 -10.60 -11.94 -2.35
CA ILE A 85 -10.92 -11.20 -1.12
C ILE A 85 -9.68 -11.10 -0.23
N VAL A 86 -9.46 -9.92 0.32
CA VAL A 86 -8.34 -9.62 1.24
C VAL A 86 -8.89 -9.25 2.62
N PHE A 87 -8.30 -9.85 3.65
CA PHE A 87 -8.57 -9.58 5.06
C PHE A 87 -7.36 -8.89 5.74
N PRO A 88 -7.59 -8.13 6.82
CA PRO A 88 -6.55 -7.33 7.46
C PRO A 88 -5.54 -8.17 8.26
N GLU A 89 -4.39 -7.54 8.50
CA GLU A 89 -3.39 -7.98 9.47
C GLU A 89 -4.03 -8.14 10.86
N ASP A 90 -3.60 -9.13 11.63
CA ASP A 90 -4.11 -9.45 12.97
C ASP A 90 -5.63 -9.71 13.03
N GLY A 91 -6.33 -9.79 11.90
CA GLY A 91 -7.80 -9.84 11.88
C GLY A 91 -8.40 -11.14 12.41
N ILE A 92 -7.59 -12.17 12.65
CA ILE A 92 -8.02 -13.47 13.19
C ILE A 92 -7.82 -13.52 14.72
N HIS A 93 -6.72 -12.96 15.23
CA HIS A 93 -6.31 -13.11 16.64
C HIS A 93 -6.21 -11.80 17.43
N GLY A 94 -6.10 -10.65 16.76
CA GLY A 94 -5.81 -9.36 17.37
C GLY A 94 -4.32 -9.18 17.69
N PHE A 95 -4.00 -8.10 18.38
CA PHE A 95 -2.62 -7.67 18.65
C PHE A 95 -2.33 -7.61 20.17
N ASN A 96 -1.14 -7.11 20.55
CA ASN A 96 -0.64 -6.97 21.93
C ASN A 96 -0.33 -8.29 22.66
N PHE A 97 -0.03 -9.35 21.90
CA PHE A 97 0.49 -10.58 22.46
C PHE A 97 1.96 -10.43 22.87
N THR A 98 2.37 -11.28 23.81
CA THR A 98 3.78 -11.55 24.09
C THR A 98 4.19 -12.83 23.36
N ARG A 99 5.50 -13.04 23.21
CA ARG A 99 6.04 -14.27 22.64
C ARG A 99 5.49 -15.55 23.29
N GLN A 100 5.25 -15.54 24.61
CA GLN A 100 4.69 -16.68 25.34
C GLN A 100 3.17 -16.80 25.21
N SER A 101 2.45 -15.68 25.20
CA SER A 101 0.98 -15.71 25.21
C SER A 101 0.38 -16.00 23.83
N ILE A 102 1.11 -15.74 22.74
CA ILE A 102 0.64 -16.03 21.38
C ILE A 102 0.68 -17.53 21.03
N VAL A 103 1.38 -18.36 21.80
CA VAL A 103 1.68 -19.76 21.43
C VAL A 103 0.43 -20.58 21.10
N GLY A 104 -0.69 -20.35 21.81
CA GLY A 104 -1.96 -21.03 21.51
C GLY A 104 -2.53 -20.70 20.13
N TYR A 105 -2.15 -19.57 19.53
CA TYR A 105 -2.67 -19.06 18.26
C TYR A 105 -1.88 -19.53 17.03
N LEU A 106 -0.63 -19.97 17.23
CA LEU A 106 0.28 -20.35 16.14
C LEU A 106 -0.16 -21.61 15.39
N GLU A 107 0.12 -21.67 14.09
CA GLU A 107 0.13 -22.90 13.29
C GLU A 107 1.47 -22.98 12.54
N SER A 108 1.97 -24.19 12.26
CA SER A 108 3.12 -24.33 11.37
C SER A 108 2.65 -24.33 9.92
N ILE A 109 2.98 -23.27 9.20
CA ILE A 109 2.55 -23.07 7.81
C ILE A 109 3.64 -23.64 6.87
N PRO A 110 3.37 -24.69 6.09
CA PRO A 110 4.38 -25.28 5.21
C PRO A 110 4.74 -24.31 4.07
N ASP A 111 5.96 -24.41 3.56
CA ASP A 111 6.39 -23.63 2.39
C ASP A 111 5.65 -24.10 1.12
N PRO A 112 4.81 -23.24 0.49
CA PRO A 112 4.08 -23.58 -0.72
C PRO A 112 4.99 -23.79 -1.95
N GLN A 113 6.24 -23.32 -1.93
CA GLN A 113 7.22 -23.60 -2.99
C GLN A 113 7.74 -25.04 -2.93
N VAL A 114 7.72 -25.65 -1.74
CA VAL A 114 8.18 -27.03 -1.53
C VAL A 114 6.99 -28.01 -1.55
N VAL A 115 5.84 -27.57 -1.06
CA VAL A 115 4.67 -28.42 -0.88
C VAL A 115 3.41 -27.82 -1.49
N SER A 116 2.88 -28.48 -2.53
CA SER A 116 1.52 -28.23 -3.01
C SER A 116 0.50 -28.92 -2.09
N TRP A 117 -0.32 -28.14 -1.39
CA TRP A 117 -1.31 -28.64 -0.44
C TRP A 117 -2.58 -27.77 -0.39
N SER A 118 -3.73 -28.44 -0.43
CA SER A 118 -5.04 -27.85 -0.11
C SER A 118 -5.48 -28.37 1.25
N PRO A 119 -5.40 -27.56 2.32
CA PRO A 119 -5.87 -27.97 3.64
C PRO A 119 -7.31 -28.50 3.62
N CYS A 120 -8.21 -27.90 2.84
CA CYS A 120 -9.60 -28.32 2.74
C CYS A 120 -9.78 -29.73 2.13
N LEU A 121 -8.95 -30.09 1.15
CA LEU A 121 -9.02 -31.41 0.51
C LEU A 121 -8.24 -32.47 1.28
N GLN A 122 -7.22 -32.07 2.04
CA GLN A 122 -6.29 -32.95 2.75
C GLN A 122 -6.06 -32.46 4.20
N PRO A 123 -7.11 -32.41 5.05
CA PRO A 123 -7.01 -31.81 6.39
C PRO A 123 -6.09 -32.57 7.35
N GLY A 124 -5.87 -33.87 7.11
CA GLY A 124 -5.02 -34.72 7.95
C GLY A 124 -3.55 -34.77 7.52
N ARG A 125 -3.13 -34.00 6.52
CA ARG A 125 -1.75 -34.06 6.00
C ARG A 125 -0.73 -33.46 6.97
N PHE A 126 -1.11 -32.37 7.62
CA PHE A 126 -0.32 -31.71 8.65
C PHE A 126 -1.17 -31.60 9.92
N PRO A 127 -0.58 -31.80 11.11
CA PRO A 127 -1.30 -31.70 12.36
C PRO A 127 -1.51 -30.23 12.75
N HIS A 128 -2.55 -29.95 13.55
CA HIS A 128 -2.78 -28.64 14.20
C HIS A 128 -2.92 -27.46 13.22
N THR A 129 -3.62 -27.68 12.10
CA THR A 129 -3.82 -26.67 11.04
C THR A 129 -5.30 -26.27 10.91
N GLU A 130 -6.01 -26.10 12.02
CA GLU A 130 -7.46 -25.86 12.03
C GLU A 130 -7.84 -24.53 11.35
N VAL A 131 -7.04 -23.47 11.52
CA VAL A 131 -7.24 -22.15 10.89
C VAL A 131 -6.96 -22.23 9.40
N LEU A 132 -5.80 -22.80 8.99
CA LEU A 132 -5.48 -23.01 7.57
C LEU A 132 -6.53 -23.87 6.86
N HIS A 133 -7.03 -24.92 7.51
CA HIS A 133 -8.12 -25.76 7.01
C HIS A 133 -9.37 -24.93 6.71
N ARG A 134 -9.77 -24.08 7.66
CA ARG A 134 -10.98 -23.28 7.52
C ARG A 134 -10.84 -22.24 6.40
N LEU A 135 -9.73 -21.49 6.37
CA LEU A 135 -9.45 -20.49 5.32
C LEU A 135 -9.42 -21.14 3.92
N SER A 136 -8.74 -22.28 3.79
CA SER A 136 -8.71 -23.07 2.56
C SER A 136 -10.10 -23.49 2.10
N CYS A 137 -10.97 -23.94 3.02
CA CYS A 137 -12.34 -24.30 2.68
C CYS A 137 -13.21 -23.09 2.30
N MET A 138 -13.03 -21.95 2.94
CA MET A 138 -13.72 -20.72 2.53
C MET A 138 -13.38 -20.36 1.08
N ALA A 139 -12.10 -20.38 0.71
CA ALA A 139 -11.65 -20.12 -0.66
C ALA A 139 -12.24 -21.11 -1.65
N LYS A 140 -12.07 -22.42 -1.39
CA LYS A 140 -12.54 -23.50 -2.26
C LYS A 140 -14.05 -23.51 -2.45
N ASN A 141 -14.81 -23.38 -1.37
CA ASN A 141 -16.27 -23.50 -1.41
C ASN A 141 -16.94 -22.31 -2.10
N ASN A 142 -16.23 -21.18 -2.18
CA ASN A 142 -16.71 -19.96 -2.81
C ASN A 142 -16.00 -19.64 -4.14
N ALA A 143 -15.10 -20.52 -4.60
CA ALA A 143 -14.37 -20.41 -5.86
C ALA A 143 -13.71 -19.03 -6.06
N LEU A 144 -13.02 -18.53 -5.03
CA LEU A 144 -12.28 -17.27 -5.06
C LEU A 144 -10.94 -17.40 -4.36
N TYR A 145 -10.02 -16.48 -4.67
CA TYR A 145 -8.73 -16.37 -3.98
C TYR A 145 -8.92 -15.66 -2.65
N LEU A 146 -8.32 -16.19 -1.59
CA LEU A 146 -8.44 -15.64 -0.24
C LEU A 146 -7.06 -15.27 0.29
N VAL A 147 -6.92 -14.02 0.73
CA VAL A 147 -5.72 -13.52 1.42
C VAL A 147 -6.12 -13.20 2.86
N ALA A 148 -5.37 -13.75 3.81
CA ALA A 148 -5.57 -13.50 5.24
C ALA A 148 -4.21 -13.46 5.96
N ASN A 149 -4.22 -12.89 7.16
CA ASN A 149 -3.04 -12.80 8.01
C ASN A 149 -3.24 -13.64 9.29
N MET A 150 -2.22 -14.41 9.67
CA MET A 150 -2.23 -15.27 10.85
C MET A 150 -0.81 -15.52 11.38
N PRO A 151 -0.64 -16.04 12.60
CA PRO A 151 0.67 -16.18 13.19
C PRO A 151 1.26 -17.58 12.86
N ASP A 152 2.47 -17.62 12.29
CA ASP A 152 3.19 -18.84 11.90
C ASP A 152 4.22 -19.23 12.97
N SER A 153 4.45 -20.54 13.14
CA SER A 153 5.52 -21.10 13.95
C SER A 153 6.42 -22.01 13.12
N GLN A 154 7.71 -21.69 13.08
CA GLN A 154 8.73 -22.49 12.41
C GLN A 154 9.74 -23.02 13.41
N ASP A 155 9.73 -24.32 13.67
CA ASP A 155 10.69 -24.94 14.60
C ASP A 155 12.13 -24.78 14.09
N CYS A 156 13.04 -24.48 15.01
CA CYS A 156 14.46 -24.36 14.71
C CYS A 156 15.30 -25.13 15.74
N GLY A 157 16.48 -25.58 15.31
CA GLY A 157 17.38 -26.39 16.13
C GLY A 157 18.66 -25.65 16.48
N SER A 158 19.52 -26.30 17.28
CA SER A 158 20.82 -25.76 17.68
C SER A 158 21.82 -25.56 16.53
N SER A 159 21.54 -26.11 15.34
CA SER A 159 22.31 -25.87 14.12
C SER A 159 22.05 -24.49 13.50
N ASP A 160 20.93 -23.85 13.83
CA ASP A 160 20.62 -22.50 13.41
C ASP A 160 21.12 -21.51 14.47
N PRO A 161 22.15 -20.69 14.16
CA PRO A 161 22.73 -19.75 15.13
C PRO A 161 21.78 -18.61 15.51
N HIS A 162 20.71 -18.36 14.74
CA HIS A 162 19.73 -17.30 15.01
C HIS A 162 18.45 -17.83 15.67
N CYS A 163 18.36 -19.14 15.90
CA CYS A 163 17.19 -19.76 16.51
C CYS A 163 16.89 -19.14 17.89
N PRO A 164 15.66 -18.63 18.11
CA PRO A 164 15.28 -18.07 19.40
C PRO A 164 15.44 -19.08 20.55
N PRO A 165 15.70 -18.63 21.79
CA PRO A 165 16.00 -19.53 22.92
C PRO A 165 14.91 -20.56 23.26
N ASP A 166 13.66 -20.32 22.86
CA ASP A 166 12.52 -21.22 23.02
C ASP A 166 12.26 -22.13 21.80
N GLY A 167 13.22 -22.21 20.88
CA GLY A 167 13.34 -23.29 19.88
C GLY A 167 12.46 -23.15 18.64
N ARG A 168 11.87 -21.97 18.39
CA ARG A 168 11.06 -21.70 17.20
C ARG A 168 11.17 -20.25 16.78
N TYR A 169 10.94 -19.96 15.52
CA TYR A 169 10.55 -18.62 15.08
C TYR A 169 9.04 -18.47 15.16
N GLN A 170 8.58 -17.24 15.40
CA GLN A 170 7.17 -16.86 15.35
C GLN A 170 7.02 -15.68 14.38
N PHE A 171 6.17 -15.79 13.36
CA PHE A 171 6.07 -14.75 12.33
C PHE A 171 4.65 -14.21 12.20
N ASN A 172 4.52 -12.90 12.00
CA ASN A 172 3.33 -12.29 11.40
C ASN A 172 3.30 -12.72 9.93
N THR A 173 2.24 -13.43 9.51
CA THR A 173 2.26 -14.16 8.25
C THR A 173 1.00 -13.96 7.42
N ASP A 174 1.17 -13.42 6.23
CA ASP A 174 0.13 -13.45 5.22
C ASP A 174 0.10 -14.82 4.53
N VAL A 175 -1.09 -15.39 4.35
CA VAL A 175 -1.34 -16.63 3.62
C VAL A 175 -2.31 -16.40 2.47
N ILE A 176 -2.01 -17.03 1.33
CA ILE A 176 -2.82 -16.90 0.12
C ILE A 176 -3.31 -18.28 -0.33
N PHE A 177 -4.63 -18.41 -0.45
CA PHE A 177 -5.28 -19.59 -1.00
C PHE A 177 -5.85 -19.28 -2.38
N ASN A 178 -5.66 -20.19 -3.34
CA ASN A 178 -6.38 -20.12 -4.62
C ASN A 178 -7.84 -20.59 -4.49
N ASP A 179 -8.57 -20.49 -5.59
CA ASP A 179 -9.96 -20.93 -5.74
C ASP A 179 -10.21 -22.45 -5.55
N ASN A 180 -9.16 -23.27 -5.48
CA ASN A 180 -9.24 -24.69 -5.08
C ASN A 180 -8.90 -24.91 -3.59
N GLY A 181 -8.67 -23.84 -2.83
CA GLY A 181 -8.22 -23.88 -1.44
C GLY A 181 -6.77 -24.34 -1.29
N THR A 182 -5.97 -24.32 -2.35
CA THR A 182 -4.54 -24.65 -2.25
C THR A 182 -3.79 -23.45 -1.69
N LEU A 183 -2.93 -23.66 -0.69
CA LEU A 183 -1.99 -22.64 -0.22
C LEU A 183 -0.95 -22.40 -1.33
N ILE A 184 -0.92 -21.19 -1.89
CA ILE A 184 -0.07 -20.87 -3.06
C ILE A 184 1.04 -19.87 -2.73
N ALA A 185 0.91 -19.13 -1.64
CA ALA A 185 1.95 -18.25 -1.14
C ALA A 185 1.80 -18.06 0.37
N LYS A 186 2.93 -17.78 1.03
CA LYS A 186 2.99 -17.23 2.37
C LYS A 186 4.07 -16.15 2.41
N TYR A 187 3.88 -15.11 3.21
CA TYR A 187 4.83 -14.02 3.39
C TYR A 187 4.96 -13.72 4.88
N HIS A 188 6.18 -13.75 5.40
CA HIS A 188 6.47 -13.27 6.75
C HIS A 188 6.82 -11.79 6.73
N LYS A 189 6.11 -10.99 7.55
CA LYS A 189 6.31 -9.54 7.64
C LYS A 189 7.76 -9.20 8.00
N GLN A 190 8.38 -8.34 7.18
CA GLN A 190 9.77 -7.95 7.36
C GLN A 190 9.93 -6.86 8.44
N ASN A 191 9.16 -5.77 8.31
CA ASN A 191 9.31 -4.57 9.11
C ASN A 191 8.27 -4.54 10.23
N LEU A 192 8.64 -5.03 11.42
CA LEU A 192 7.73 -5.12 12.56
C LEU A 192 7.43 -3.75 13.19
N TYR A 193 6.23 -3.59 13.73
CA TYR A 193 5.79 -2.38 14.43
C TYR A 193 5.37 -2.70 15.87
N PHE A 194 6.35 -2.73 16.78
CA PHE A 194 6.17 -3.08 18.21
C PHE A 194 5.54 -4.47 18.47
N GLU A 195 5.71 -5.40 17.55
CA GLU A 195 5.13 -6.73 17.61
C GLU A 195 5.99 -7.70 18.44
N SER A 196 5.98 -7.55 19.77
CA SER A 196 6.84 -8.33 20.68
C SER A 196 6.64 -9.86 20.65
N ALA A 197 5.57 -10.32 19.99
CA ALA A 197 5.28 -11.72 19.79
C ALA A 197 5.99 -12.33 18.57
N PHE A 198 6.50 -11.51 17.65
CA PHE A 198 7.02 -11.96 16.36
C PHE A 198 8.52 -11.66 16.20
N ASP A 199 9.17 -12.50 15.42
CA ASP A 199 10.52 -12.35 14.93
C ASP A 199 10.46 -11.75 13.52
N SER A 200 11.47 -10.96 13.13
CA SER A 200 11.68 -10.59 11.73
C SER A 200 12.39 -11.73 10.99
N PRO A 201 12.03 -12.04 9.74
CA PRO A 201 12.78 -12.98 8.91
C PRO A 201 14.25 -12.58 8.78
N PRO A 202 15.19 -13.54 8.79
CA PRO A 202 16.61 -13.25 8.63
C PRO A 202 16.96 -12.73 7.24
N GLU A 203 16.19 -13.11 6.22
CA GLU A 203 16.29 -12.60 4.85
C GLU A 203 14.91 -12.13 4.39
N CYS A 204 14.85 -11.00 3.68
CA CYS A 204 13.59 -10.46 3.20
C CYS A 204 12.97 -11.34 2.09
N GLU A 205 11.73 -11.75 2.34
CA GLU A 205 10.95 -12.57 1.43
C GLU A 205 10.25 -11.71 0.37
N HIS A 206 10.53 -11.99 -0.91
CA HIS A 206 9.93 -11.26 -2.02
C HIS A 206 8.82 -12.10 -2.65
N VAL A 207 7.66 -12.12 -2.00
CA VAL A 207 6.58 -13.06 -2.31
C VAL A 207 5.67 -12.54 -3.42
N ILE A 208 5.48 -13.40 -4.44
CA ILE A 208 4.65 -13.13 -5.60
C ILE A 208 3.81 -14.36 -5.89
N PHE A 209 2.54 -14.17 -6.24
CA PHE A 209 1.67 -15.24 -6.67
C PHE A 209 0.95 -14.91 -7.97
N ASP A 210 0.74 -15.93 -8.79
CA ASP A 210 0.04 -15.84 -10.06
C ASP A 210 -1.46 -16.10 -9.88
N THR A 211 -2.25 -15.38 -10.68
CA THR A 211 -3.70 -15.57 -10.77
C THR A 211 -4.13 -15.79 -12.22
N THR A 212 -5.21 -16.53 -12.39
CA THR A 212 -5.82 -16.78 -13.71
C THR A 212 -6.62 -15.60 -14.25
N PHE A 213 -6.87 -14.56 -13.44
CA PHE A 213 -7.72 -13.43 -13.78
C PHE A 213 -7.01 -12.09 -13.89
N ALA A 214 -5.86 -11.92 -13.23
CA ALA A 214 -5.17 -10.64 -13.24
C ALA A 214 -3.64 -10.76 -13.31
N GLY A 215 -3.08 -11.95 -13.53
CA GLY A 215 -1.62 -12.15 -13.58
C GLY A 215 -1.01 -12.10 -12.17
N ARG A 216 0.15 -11.43 -12.03
CA ARG A 216 0.98 -11.44 -10.82
C ARG A 216 0.56 -10.41 -9.78
N PHE A 217 0.48 -10.84 -8.53
CA PHE A 217 0.35 -10.00 -7.36
C PHE A 217 1.61 -10.09 -6.50
N GLY A 218 2.07 -8.96 -5.99
CA GLY A 218 2.98 -8.91 -4.84
C GLY A 218 2.19 -8.76 -3.56
N ILE A 219 2.82 -9.12 -2.44
CA ILE A 219 2.25 -8.99 -1.10
C ILE A 219 3.29 -8.45 -0.14
N PHE A 220 2.84 -7.58 0.76
CA PHE A 220 3.57 -7.11 1.93
C PHE A 220 2.57 -6.54 2.95
N THR A 221 3.00 -6.33 4.19
CA THR A 221 2.08 -6.14 5.30
C THR A 221 2.36 -4.84 6.03
N CYS A 222 1.34 -3.98 6.13
CA CYS A 222 1.33 -2.81 7.00
C CYS A 222 2.61 -1.95 6.92
N PHE A 223 3.36 -1.86 8.03
CA PHE A 223 4.53 -1.00 8.16
C PHE A 223 5.59 -1.19 7.06
N ASP A 224 5.62 -2.34 6.37
CA ASP A 224 6.43 -2.58 5.18
C ASP A 224 6.28 -1.50 4.08
N ILE A 225 5.14 -0.83 3.97
CA ILE A 225 4.90 0.21 2.94
C ILE A 225 5.89 1.39 3.04
N LEU A 226 6.46 1.63 4.22
CA LEU A 226 7.38 2.74 4.48
C LEU A 226 8.85 2.39 4.18
N PHE A 227 9.16 1.15 3.81
CA PHE A 227 10.53 0.65 3.62
C PHE A 227 10.78 0.19 2.18
N TYR A 228 12.07 0.11 1.82
CA TYR A 228 12.47 -0.35 0.49
C TYR A 228 12.13 -1.82 0.27
N ASP A 229 12.45 -2.66 1.25
CA ASP A 229 12.20 -4.09 1.21
C ASP A 229 11.01 -4.48 2.11
N PRO A 230 10.06 -5.30 1.61
CA PRO A 230 9.98 -5.83 0.23
C PRO A 230 9.28 -4.86 -0.76
N GLY A 231 8.65 -3.80 -0.26
CA GLY A 231 7.66 -3.00 -0.98
C GLY A 231 8.15 -2.48 -2.34
N ILE A 232 9.25 -1.72 -2.35
CA ILE A 232 9.84 -1.14 -3.56
C ILE A 232 10.49 -2.22 -4.42
N THR A 233 11.19 -3.18 -3.81
CA THR A 233 11.86 -4.26 -4.56
C THR A 233 10.87 -5.10 -5.38
N LEU A 234 9.68 -5.39 -4.86
CA LEU A 234 8.61 -6.07 -5.62
C LEU A 234 8.24 -5.33 -6.90
N LEU A 235 8.22 -3.99 -6.85
CA LEU A 235 7.86 -3.16 -8.00
C LEU A 235 9.03 -3.04 -8.99
N GLU A 236 10.22 -2.73 -8.49
CA GLU A 236 11.38 -2.44 -9.34
C GLU A 236 12.03 -3.70 -9.91
N LYS A 237 12.26 -4.72 -9.09
CA LYS A 237 12.97 -5.94 -9.50
C LYS A 237 12.02 -6.93 -10.16
N TYR A 238 10.84 -7.12 -9.58
CA TYR A 238 9.90 -8.15 -10.03
C TYR A 238 8.79 -7.63 -10.95
N LYS A 239 8.69 -6.31 -11.13
CA LYS A 239 7.72 -5.64 -12.02
C LYS A 239 6.28 -5.98 -11.66
N VAL A 240 6.00 -6.04 -10.35
CA VAL A 240 4.64 -6.18 -9.83
C VAL A 240 3.85 -4.91 -10.12
N LYS A 241 2.61 -5.07 -10.57
CA LYS A 241 1.65 -3.98 -10.82
C LYS A 241 0.33 -4.15 -10.08
N GLN A 242 0.26 -5.16 -9.22
CA GLN A 242 -0.89 -5.42 -8.37
C GLN A 242 -0.40 -5.87 -7.01
N VAL A 243 -0.90 -5.22 -5.96
CA VAL A 243 -0.48 -5.47 -4.59
C VAL A 243 -1.69 -5.84 -3.75
N VAL A 244 -1.55 -6.88 -2.93
CA VAL A 244 -2.44 -7.13 -1.80
C VAL A 244 -1.72 -6.71 -0.52
N TYR A 245 -2.43 -5.99 0.36
CA TYR A 245 -1.83 -5.35 1.51
C TYR A 245 -2.74 -5.44 2.74
N PRO A 246 -2.58 -6.50 3.54
CA PRO A 246 -3.15 -6.59 4.88
C PRO A 246 -2.49 -5.59 5.83
N ALA A 247 -3.28 -4.90 6.65
CA ALA A 247 -2.77 -3.95 7.63
C ALA A 247 -3.63 -3.84 8.90
N ALA A 248 -2.98 -3.45 9.99
CA ALA A 248 -3.56 -2.95 11.23
C ALA A 248 -3.00 -1.54 11.51
N TRP A 249 -3.30 -0.61 10.59
CA TRP A 249 -2.73 0.73 10.51
C TRP A 249 -3.45 1.72 11.43
N MET A 250 -2.69 2.40 12.29
CA MET A 250 -3.17 3.53 13.08
C MET A 250 -3.00 4.83 12.29
N ASN A 251 -4.10 5.52 12.02
CA ASN A 251 -4.06 6.77 11.26
C ASN A 251 -3.29 7.84 12.05
N GLN A 252 -2.39 8.54 11.36
CA GLN A 252 -1.69 9.70 11.90
C GLN A 252 -1.80 10.86 10.91
N LEU A 253 -2.64 11.83 11.24
CA LEU A 253 -2.83 13.02 10.41
C LEU A 253 -1.71 14.04 10.66
N PRO A 254 -1.41 14.90 9.67
CA PRO A 254 -2.05 14.98 8.36
C PRO A 254 -1.47 14.04 7.30
N LEU A 255 -0.32 13.39 7.53
CA LEU A 255 0.47 12.79 6.44
C LEU A 255 0.23 11.29 6.19
N LEU A 256 -0.11 10.53 7.23
CA LEU A 256 -0.04 9.07 7.24
C LEU A 256 -1.37 8.43 7.69
N SER A 257 -2.48 8.94 7.17
CA SER A 257 -3.71 8.15 7.20
C SER A 257 -3.59 6.96 6.24
N ALA A 258 -4.13 5.80 6.62
CA ALA A 258 -4.14 4.58 5.84
C ALA A 258 -4.62 4.82 4.40
N ILE A 259 -5.77 5.47 4.23
CA ILE A 259 -6.35 5.74 2.91
C ILE A 259 -5.48 6.69 2.07
N GLN A 260 -4.74 7.60 2.70
CA GLN A 260 -3.87 8.54 2.01
C GLN A 260 -2.61 7.84 1.47
N ILE A 261 -1.86 7.16 2.34
CA ILE A 261 -0.59 6.56 1.94
C ILE A 261 -0.80 5.40 0.95
N GLN A 262 -1.88 4.62 1.12
CA GLN A 262 -2.21 3.53 0.21
C GLN A 262 -2.60 4.04 -1.19
N GLN A 263 -3.39 5.13 -1.27
CA GLN A 263 -3.69 5.78 -2.57
C GLN A 263 -2.44 6.40 -3.19
N ALA A 264 -1.62 7.10 -2.39
CA ALA A 264 -0.42 7.75 -2.86
C ALA A 264 0.58 6.73 -3.44
N PHE A 265 0.72 5.58 -2.79
CA PHE A 265 1.54 4.46 -3.28
C PHE A 265 1.04 3.90 -4.62
N ALA A 266 -0.29 3.69 -4.74
CA ALA A 266 -0.91 3.23 -5.99
C ALA A 266 -0.72 4.24 -7.15
N THR A 267 -0.78 5.53 -6.84
CA THR A 267 -0.61 6.63 -7.80
C THR A 267 0.85 6.76 -8.22
N ALA A 268 1.79 6.83 -7.26
CA ALA A 268 3.21 7.00 -7.51
C ALA A 268 3.80 5.90 -8.42
N PHE A 269 3.36 4.65 -8.23
CA PHE A 269 3.90 3.51 -8.96
C PHE A 269 3.00 3.00 -10.09
N GLU A 270 1.91 3.69 -10.39
CA GLU A 270 0.93 3.31 -11.40
C GLU A 270 0.53 1.82 -11.28
N LEU A 271 0.05 1.41 -10.10
CA LEU A 271 -0.34 0.03 -9.78
C LEU A 271 -1.75 -0.06 -9.20
N ASN A 272 -2.29 -1.27 -9.18
CA ASN A 272 -3.50 -1.58 -8.41
C ASN A 272 -3.10 -2.03 -6.99
N PHE A 273 -3.78 -1.51 -5.98
CA PHE A 273 -3.48 -1.78 -4.57
C PHE A 273 -4.76 -2.16 -3.84
N LEU A 274 -4.79 -3.36 -3.25
CA LEU A 274 -5.89 -3.86 -2.43
C LEU A 274 -5.48 -3.75 -0.96
N GLY A 275 -5.73 -2.57 -0.38
CA GLY A 275 -5.36 -2.26 0.99
C GLY A 275 -6.53 -2.50 1.95
N VAL A 276 -6.28 -3.24 3.02
CA VAL A 276 -7.33 -3.57 4.00
C VAL A 276 -6.82 -3.39 5.42
N ASN A 277 -7.63 -2.69 6.22
CA ASN A 277 -7.29 -2.32 7.58
C ASN A 277 -8.23 -2.97 8.60
N ILE A 278 -7.79 -3.02 9.85
CA ILE A 278 -8.67 -3.25 11.01
C ILE A 278 -9.60 -2.05 11.19
N HIS A 279 -10.81 -2.34 11.66
CA HIS A 279 -11.76 -1.36 12.16
C HIS A 279 -11.74 -1.33 13.69
N ASN A 280 -11.06 -0.34 14.25
CA ASN A 280 -11.02 -0.05 15.67
C ASN A 280 -10.88 1.47 15.86
N SER A 281 -12.03 2.14 16.00
CA SER A 281 -12.10 3.60 16.13
C SER A 281 -11.35 4.13 17.37
N LEU A 282 -11.29 3.37 18.47
CA LEU A 282 -10.57 3.75 19.68
C LEU A 282 -9.05 3.85 19.48
N LEU A 283 -8.50 3.11 18.52
CA LEU A 283 -7.08 3.13 18.18
C LEU A 283 -6.80 3.91 16.88
N GLY A 284 -7.80 4.61 16.35
CA GLY A 284 -7.67 5.31 15.07
C GLY A 284 -7.42 4.36 13.89
N MET A 285 -7.80 3.08 14.00
CA MET A 285 -7.65 2.08 12.94
C MET A 285 -8.93 2.03 12.11
N THR A 286 -8.88 2.57 10.90
CA THR A 286 -9.89 2.48 9.84
C THR A 286 -9.21 2.98 8.58
N GLY A 287 -9.70 2.59 7.41
CA GLY A 287 -9.11 3.04 6.15
C GLY A 287 -8.72 1.85 5.30
N SER A 288 -9.71 1.33 4.59
CA SER A 288 -9.54 0.23 3.64
C SER A 288 -9.99 0.66 2.26
N GLY A 289 -9.41 0.09 1.22
CA GLY A 289 -9.79 0.45 -0.13
C GLY A 289 -9.18 -0.38 -1.24
N ILE A 290 -9.74 -0.15 -2.42
CA ILE A 290 -9.32 -0.67 -3.70
C ILE A 290 -8.85 0.54 -4.49
N TYR A 291 -7.53 0.66 -4.64
CA TYR A 291 -6.88 1.82 -5.25
C TYR A 291 -6.32 1.43 -6.61
N THR A 292 -6.58 2.28 -7.59
CA THR A 292 -5.96 2.27 -8.91
C THR A 292 -5.24 3.61 -9.08
N PRO A 293 -4.41 3.80 -10.11
CA PRO A 293 -3.63 5.03 -10.27
C PRO A 293 -4.47 6.31 -10.39
N SER A 294 -5.75 6.20 -10.76
CA SER A 294 -6.63 7.34 -11.01
C SER A 294 -8.03 7.22 -10.41
N HIS A 295 -8.28 6.17 -9.63
CA HIS A 295 -9.58 5.94 -9.00
C HIS A 295 -9.44 5.14 -7.71
N SER A 296 -10.25 5.44 -6.70
CA SER A 296 -10.27 4.74 -5.42
C SER A 296 -11.69 4.47 -4.97
N VAL A 297 -11.96 3.24 -4.53
CA VAL A 297 -13.15 2.89 -3.75
C VAL A 297 -12.67 2.56 -2.35
N TYR A 298 -13.05 3.36 -1.36
CA TYR A 298 -12.50 3.24 -0.02
C TYR A 298 -13.58 3.42 1.05
N HIS A 299 -13.22 3.07 2.28
CA HIS A 299 -13.99 3.25 3.49
C HIS A 299 -13.11 3.90 4.54
N TYR A 300 -13.67 4.85 5.28
CA TYR A 300 -13.09 5.43 6.47
C TYR A 300 -14.26 5.76 7.40
N ASP A 301 -14.17 5.33 8.66
CA ASP A 301 -15.21 5.57 9.65
C ASP A 301 -14.62 5.48 11.06
N LEU A 302 -14.71 6.58 11.81
CA LEU A 302 -14.38 6.63 13.24
C LEU A 302 -15.63 6.73 14.13
N ASP A 303 -16.82 6.89 13.54
CA ASP A 303 -18.06 7.14 14.26
C ASP A 303 -18.75 5.84 14.66
N THR A 304 -18.59 4.78 13.87
CA THR A 304 -19.20 3.47 14.14
C THR A 304 -18.18 2.41 14.53
N SER A 305 -18.66 1.20 14.80
CA SER A 305 -17.85 0.01 15.05
C SER A 305 -18.12 -1.08 13.99
N GLU A 306 -18.77 -0.74 12.88
CA GLU A 306 -19.19 -1.71 11.87
C GLU A 306 -18.07 -1.96 10.85
N GLY A 307 -17.75 -3.24 10.63
CA GLY A 307 -16.83 -3.62 9.56
C GLY A 307 -17.44 -3.37 8.17
N LYS A 308 -16.60 -3.13 7.15
CA LYS A 308 -17.04 -2.78 5.80
C LYS A 308 -16.49 -3.71 4.73
N LEU A 309 -17.39 -4.37 3.99
CA LEU A 309 -17.05 -5.08 2.76
C LEU A 309 -17.16 -4.15 1.55
N LEU A 310 -16.02 -3.89 0.91
CA LEU A 310 -15.94 -3.20 -0.37
C LEU A 310 -15.77 -4.23 -1.49
N VAL A 311 -16.53 -4.07 -2.58
CA VAL A 311 -16.40 -4.91 -3.78
C VAL A 311 -16.41 -3.99 -4.99
N SER A 312 -15.38 -4.08 -5.84
CA SER A 312 -15.26 -3.23 -7.01
C SER A 312 -14.61 -3.95 -8.19
N LYS A 313 -14.90 -3.45 -9.40
CA LYS A 313 -14.18 -3.85 -10.61
C LYS A 313 -12.87 -3.09 -10.69
N VAL A 314 -11.78 -3.81 -10.92
CA VAL A 314 -10.43 -3.29 -10.99
C VAL A 314 -9.90 -3.51 -12.41
N PRO A 315 -9.56 -2.45 -13.15
CA PRO A 315 -8.99 -2.58 -14.48
C PRO A 315 -7.62 -3.27 -14.40
N LEU A 316 -7.31 -4.12 -15.39
CA LEU A 316 -5.97 -4.69 -15.46
C LEU A 316 -4.95 -3.64 -15.91
N PRO A 317 -3.73 -3.63 -15.34
CA PRO A 317 -2.66 -2.78 -15.82
C PRO A 317 -2.35 -3.11 -17.28
N VAL A 318 -2.38 -2.11 -18.17
CA VAL A 318 -1.99 -2.29 -19.57
C VAL A 318 -0.47 -2.39 -19.64
N TYR A 319 0.06 -3.61 -19.80
CA TYR A 319 1.47 -3.81 -20.11
C TYR A 319 1.75 -3.39 -21.54
N ASN A 320 1.95 -2.09 -21.78
CA ASN A 320 2.50 -1.63 -23.05
C ASN A 320 3.91 -2.23 -23.20
N LYS A 321 4.09 -3.17 -24.13
CA LYS A 321 5.39 -3.78 -24.51
C LYS A 321 6.38 -2.78 -25.15
N THR A 322 6.10 -1.49 -25.06
CA THR A 322 6.93 -0.37 -25.55
C THR A 322 7.11 0.68 -24.46
N SER A 323 7.49 0.29 -23.25
CA SER A 323 8.25 1.20 -22.39
C SER A 323 9.72 1.08 -22.79
N HIS A 324 10.08 1.85 -23.82
CA HIS A 324 11.44 2.35 -23.89
C HIS A 324 11.76 2.97 -22.53
N LYS A 325 12.94 2.62 -22.00
CA LYS A 325 13.71 3.31 -20.97
C LYS A 325 13.06 4.61 -20.49
N THR A 326 12.89 4.75 -19.18
CA THR A 326 12.85 6.06 -18.51
C THR A 326 14.20 6.77 -18.71
N SER A 327 14.47 7.15 -19.95
CA SER A 327 15.20 8.37 -20.26
C SER A 327 14.26 9.55 -20.02
N PRO A 328 14.77 10.70 -19.56
CA PRO A 328 13.92 11.86 -19.29
C PRO A 328 13.10 12.18 -20.55
N PRO A 329 11.79 12.44 -20.45
CA PRO A 329 11.04 12.90 -21.60
C PRO A 329 11.71 14.20 -22.08
N SER A 330 12.16 14.18 -23.34
CA SER A 330 12.68 15.36 -24.01
C SER A 330 11.70 16.51 -23.83
N SER A 331 12.18 17.57 -23.17
CA SER A 331 11.58 18.89 -22.97
C SER A 331 10.39 19.16 -23.90
N LYS A 332 9.17 18.97 -23.38
CA LYS A 332 8.06 19.83 -23.77
C LYS A 332 7.97 20.89 -22.69
N THR A 333 8.52 22.07 -22.98
CA THR A 333 8.32 23.27 -22.18
C THR A 333 6.81 23.52 -22.08
N HIS A 334 6.22 23.22 -20.93
CA HIS A 334 4.91 23.71 -20.57
C HIS A 334 5.12 25.04 -19.84
N PRO A 335 4.74 26.19 -20.42
CA PRO A 335 4.97 27.45 -19.75
C PRO A 335 4.08 27.55 -18.49
N ILE A 336 4.73 27.76 -17.34
CA ILE A 336 4.19 28.16 -16.03
C ILE A 336 3.15 29.30 -16.14
N ASN A 337 3.23 30.11 -17.21
CA ASN A 337 2.35 31.25 -17.46
C ASN A 337 0.86 30.93 -17.58
N ASN A 338 0.45 29.66 -17.76
CA ASN A 338 -0.97 29.31 -17.90
C ASN A 338 -1.69 28.98 -16.57
N PHE A 339 -1.05 29.14 -15.40
CA PHE A 339 -1.79 28.97 -14.14
C PHE A 339 -2.79 30.11 -13.89
N PHE A 340 -2.51 31.33 -14.40
CA PHE A 340 -3.33 32.53 -14.20
C PHE A 340 -3.77 33.26 -15.48
N LEU A 341 -3.42 32.79 -16.68
CA LEU A 341 -3.81 33.48 -17.93
C LEU A 341 -4.93 32.75 -18.67
N ASN A 342 -6.15 33.25 -18.50
CA ASN A 342 -7.14 33.30 -19.58
C ASN A 342 -7.70 34.72 -19.64
N GLU A 343 -7.20 35.46 -20.62
CA GLU A 343 -7.66 36.79 -21.01
C GLU A 343 -9.07 36.73 -21.60
N ASN A 344 -9.91 37.69 -21.21
CA ASN A 344 -10.64 38.52 -22.16
C ASN A 344 -10.97 39.85 -21.45
N ARG A 345 -10.06 40.82 -21.56
CA ARG A 345 -10.37 42.22 -21.33
C ARG A 345 -10.08 43.00 -22.60
N GLU A 346 -11.15 43.51 -23.20
CA GLU A 346 -11.07 44.73 -24.00
C GLU A 346 -10.37 45.81 -23.16
N CYS A 347 -9.40 46.45 -23.80
CA CYS A 347 -8.62 47.53 -23.21
C CYS A 347 -9.51 48.74 -22.92
N ASP A 348 -9.81 49.00 -21.66
CA ASP A 348 -10.21 50.34 -21.22
C ASP A 348 -9.14 50.96 -20.32
N LYS A 349 -8.57 52.05 -20.82
CA LYS A 349 -7.44 52.77 -20.24
C LYS A 349 -7.93 53.79 -19.23
N SER A 350 -8.39 53.36 -18.06
CA SER A 350 -8.52 54.26 -16.90
C SER A 350 -8.89 53.53 -15.62
N PHE A 351 -7.99 52.78 -15.02
CA PHE A 351 -7.97 52.54 -13.57
C PHE A 351 -6.58 52.00 -13.24
N VAL A 352 -5.73 52.83 -12.66
CA VAL A 352 -4.50 52.38 -11.98
C VAL A 352 -4.86 52.33 -10.49
N PRO A 353 -5.19 51.18 -9.90
CA PRO A 353 -5.14 51.05 -8.46
C PRO A 353 -3.68 51.16 -8.05
N LYS A 354 -3.37 52.09 -7.15
CA LYS A 354 -2.09 52.20 -6.47
C LYS A 354 -1.65 50.81 -6.02
N LEU A 355 -0.54 50.34 -6.59
CA LEU A 355 0.24 49.23 -6.07
C LEU A 355 0.64 49.60 -4.64
N MET A 356 -0.02 49.00 -3.65
CA MET A 356 0.46 49.02 -2.27
C MET A 356 1.71 48.16 -2.23
N THR A 357 2.86 48.77 -2.49
CA THR A 357 4.17 48.20 -2.21
C THR A 357 4.34 48.16 -0.70
N GLY A 358 3.85 47.08 -0.10
CA GLY A 358 4.09 46.67 1.27
C GLY A 358 4.27 45.16 1.28
N SER A 359 5.41 44.68 0.75
CA SER A 359 5.80 43.27 0.92
C SER A 359 6.16 43.07 2.39
N VAL A 360 5.18 42.72 3.20
CA VAL A 360 5.44 42.05 4.47
C VAL A 360 5.96 40.68 4.08
N ARG A 361 7.28 40.48 4.12
CA ARG A 361 7.88 39.16 3.99
C ARG A 361 7.36 38.35 5.18
N ALA A 362 6.47 37.39 4.94
CA ALA A 362 6.02 36.51 5.99
C ALA A 362 7.23 35.77 6.57
N GLU A 363 7.43 35.86 7.88
CA GLU A 363 8.52 35.16 8.57
C GLU A 363 8.22 33.67 8.64
N THR A 364 9.26 32.85 8.47
CA THR A 364 9.17 31.40 8.68
C THR A 364 9.05 31.09 10.16
N PHE A 365 8.41 29.97 10.49
CA PHE A 365 8.29 29.49 11.86
C PHE A 365 8.52 27.97 11.91
N HIS A 366 8.68 27.44 13.12
CA HIS A 366 8.81 26.00 13.34
C HIS A 366 7.60 25.47 14.07
N SER A 367 7.17 24.26 13.68
CA SER A 367 6.12 23.53 14.38
C SER A 367 6.32 22.03 14.18
N VAL A 368 5.82 21.24 15.12
CA VAL A 368 5.93 19.78 15.10
C VAL A 368 4.79 19.20 14.29
N MET A 369 5.12 18.37 13.30
CA MET A 369 4.17 17.58 12.53
C MET A 369 4.69 16.15 12.50
N MET A 370 3.87 15.18 12.88
CA MET A 370 4.29 13.76 12.92
C MET A 370 5.58 13.54 13.75
N TYR A 371 5.72 14.24 14.88
CA TYR A 371 6.90 14.23 15.76
C TYR A 371 8.18 14.86 15.20
N ASP A 372 8.18 15.29 13.94
CA ASP A 372 9.32 15.94 13.32
C ASP A 372 9.16 17.47 13.35
N ASN A 373 10.28 18.19 13.47
CA ASN A 373 10.28 19.64 13.56
C ASN A 373 10.38 20.26 12.16
N TYR A 374 9.23 20.64 11.59
CA TYR A 374 9.15 21.22 10.25
C TYR A 374 9.48 22.71 10.25
N THR A 375 9.98 23.21 9.12
CA THR A 375 10.06 24.64 8.83
C THR A 375 8.85 25.03 7.99
N PHE A 376 8.08 26.00 8.46
CA PHE A 376 6.84 26.46 7.83
C PHE A 376 6.91 27.93 7.39
N ILE A 377 6.14 28.26 6.35
CA ILE A 377 5.80 29.63 5.97
C ILE A 377 4.26 29.76 5.89
N PRO A 378 3.64 30.80 6.49
CA PRO A 378 2.18 30.90 6.51
C PRO A 378 1.64 31.32 5.13
N VAL A 379 0.49 30.75 4.77
CA VAL A 379 -0.20 31.03 3.51
C VAL A 379 -1.21 32.17 3.72
N MET A 380 -0.91 33.35 3.17
CA MET A 380 -1.60 34.62 3.46
C MET A 380 -2.44 35.13 2.28
N GLY A 381 -3.56 35.80 2.55
CA GLY A 381 -4.40 36.34 1.47
C GLY A 381 -5.06 35.26 0.60
N THR A 382 -5.54 35.65 -0.58
CA THR A 382 -6.22 34.76 -1.55
C THR A 382 -5.26 34.07 -2.50
N ASP A 383 -4.19 34.75 -2.89
CA ASP A 383 -3.23 34.30 -3.89
C ASP A 383 -1.82 34.48 -3.34
N GLY A 384 -0.91 33.59 -3.74
CA GLY A 384 0.48 33.74 -3.37
C GLY A 384 1.42 32.79 -4.07
N ASP A 385 2.69 33.11 -3.91
CA ASP A 385 3.86 32.42 -4.40
C ASP A 385 4.84 32.37 -3.22
N LEU A 386 5.07 31.16 -2.72
CA LEU A 386 5.82 30.92 -1.49
C LEU A 386 6.92 29.91 -1.74
N THR A 387 8.08 30.12 -1.11
CA THR A 387 9.17 29.16 -1.06
C THR A 387 9.66 29.03 0.37
N VAL A 388 9.89 27.80 0.82
CA VAL A 388 10.49 27.48 2.12
C VAL A 388 11.48 26.33 1.95
N CYS A 389 12.60 26.37 2.66
CA CYS A 389 13.65 25.36 2.54
C CYS A 389 14.07 24.81 3.91
N ASP A 390 14.45 23.54 3.94
CA ASP A 390 15.14 22.87 5.03
C ASP A 390 16.33 22.07 4.47
N GLY A 391 17.54 22.47 4.86
CA GLY A 391 18.78 21.97 4.27
C GLY A 391 18.83 22.16 2.75
N LEU A 392 18.89 21.05 2.01
CA LEU A 392 18.96 21.04 0.54
C LEU A 392 17.58 20.97 -0.14
N LEU A 393 16.52 20.70 0.62
CA LEU A 393 15.16 20.61 0.09
C LEU A 393 14.50 21.98 0.19
N CYS A 394 13.99 22.47 -0.93
CA CYS A 394 13.18 23.67 -1.05
C CYS A 394 11.85 23.28 -1.67
N CYS A 395 10.76 23.69 -1.02
CA CYS A 395 9.39 23.50 -1.48
C CYS A 395 8.83 24.83 -1.96
N HIS A 396 8.22 24.82 -3.13
CA HIS A 396 7.58 25.98 -3.73
C HIS A 396 6.08 25.72 -3.91
N LEU A 397 5.28 26.76 -3.66
CA LEU A 397 3.81 26.71 -3.72
C LEU A 397 3.27 27.94 -4.45
N LEU A 398 2.49 27.69 -5.49
CA LEU A 398 1.56 28.65 -6.06
C LEU A 398 0.14 28.27 -5.63
N TYR A 399 -0.65 29.22 -5.15
CA TYR A 399 -2.01 28.92 -4.73
C TYR A 399 -3.01 30.03 -5.06
N HIS A 400 -4.28 29.63 -5.16
CA HIS A 400 -5.44 30.50 -5.27
C HIS A 400 -6.57 29.96 -4.37
N ARG A 401 -7.08 30.80 -3.48
CA ARG A 401 -8.19 30.49 -2.57
C ARG A 401 -9.47 31.16 -3.05
N SER A 402 -10.59 30.47 -2.86
CA SER A 402 -11.91 31.01 -3.23
C SER A 402 -12.35 32.23 -2.43
N HIS A 403 -11.82 32.44 -1.22
CA HIS A 403 -12.14 33.58 -0.35
C HIS A 403 -10.96 33.93 0.60
N ILE A 404 -11.03 35.10 1.22
CA ILE A 404 -10.07 35.56 2.24
C ILE A 404 -10.21 34.65 3.48
N PRO A 405 -9.10 34.17 4.07
CA PRO A 405 -9.12 33.02 4.97
C PRO A 405 -9.73 33.30 6.35
N ASP A 406 -10.63 32.42 6.78
CA ASP A 406 -10.99 32.21 8.20
C ASP A 406 -10.13 31.09 8.85
N GLU A 407 -9.43 30.31 8.02
CA GLU A 407 -8.60 29.16 8.41
C GLU A 407 -7.13 29.42 8.14
N LEU A 408 -6.27 29.04 9.10
CA LEU A 408 -4.81 29.17 8.95
C LEU A 408 -4.27 27.98 8.14
N TYR A 409 -3.44 28.25 7.14
CA TYR A 409 -2.67 27.25 6.41
C TYR A 409 -1.19 27.64 6.39
N ALA A 410 -0.34 26.63 6.24
CA ALA A 410 1.09 26.81 6.06
C ALA A 410 1.65 25.84 5.01
N LEU A 411 2.69 26.27 4.31
CA LEU A 411 3.57 25.38 3.55
C LEU A 411 4.72 24.97 4.45
N GLY A 412 4.89 23.66 4.65
CA GLY A 412 5.94 23.06 5.45
C GLY A 412 6.94 22.28 4.61
N VAL A 413 8.19 22.28 5.07
CA VAL A 413 9.28 21.47 4.54
C VAL A 413 10.01 20.74 5.66
N PHE A 414 10.38 19.50 5.41
CA PHE A 414 11.23 18.69 6.29
C PHE A 414 12.23 17.88 5.47
N ASN A 415 13.48 17.90 5.89
CA ASN A 415 14.56 17.11 5.33
C ASN A 415 15.39 16.51 6.46
N GLY A 416 15.08 15.28 6.86
CA GLY A 416 15.74 14.69 8.02
C GLY A 416 15.32 13.26 8.32
N LEU A 417 15.96 12.70 9.35
CA LEU A 417 15.70 11.36 9.85
C LEU A 417 14.54 11.39 10.85
N HIS A 418 13.46 10.69 10.52
CA HIS A 418 12.39 10.40 11.46
C HIS A 418 12.82 9.27 12.40
N VAL A 419 12.54 9.38 13.70
CA VAL A 419 13.02 8.42 14.73
C VAL A 419 11.95 7.94 15.72
N VAL A 420 10.73 8.48 15.65
CA VAL A 420 9.67 8.14 16.60
C VAL A 420 8.83 7.00 16.04
N HIS A 421 8.74 5.87 16.74
CA HIS A 421 7.99 4.69 16.27
C HIS A 421 8.51 4.08 14.95
N GLY A 422 9.73 4.41 14.55
CA GLY A 422 10.42 3.88 13.39
C GLY A 422 11.64 4.74 13.07
N THR A 423 12.56 4.23 12.25
CA THR A 423 13.72 5.00 11.79
C THR A 423 13.74 4.99 10.28
N TYR A 424 13.59 6.18 9.68
CA TYR A 424 13.53 6.34 8.24
C TYR A 424 13.72 7.79 7.80
N TYR A 425 14.45 8.02 6.70
CA TYR A 425 14.78 9.37 6.22
C TYR A 425 13.72 9.96 5.29
N LEU A 426 13.31 11.19 5.56
CA LEU A 426 12.24 11.87 4.85
C LEU A 426 12.72 13.14 4.14
N GLU A 427 12.15 13.37 2.96
CA GLU A 427 12.10 14.66 2.30
C GLU A 427 10.61 14.96 2.04
N VAL A 428 10.05 16.03 2.62
CA VAL A 428 8.60 16.27 2.56
C VAL A 428 8.29 17.73 2.24
N CYS A 429 7.42 17.94 1.26
CA CYS A 429 6.74 19.22 1.03
C CYS A 429 5.25 19.05 1.33
N ALA A 430 4.71 19.85 2.26
CA ALA A 430 3.32 19.71 2.70
C ALA A 430 2.61 21.07 2.82
N LEU A 431 1.53 21.25 2.07
CA LEU A 431 0.56 22.32 2.29
C LEU A 431 -0.51 21.80 3.25
N VAL A 432 -0.59 22.37 4.45
CA VAL A 432 -1.47 21.87 5.52
C VAL A 432 -2.39 22.94 6.07
N ARG A 433 -3.61 22.54 6.40
CA ARG A 433 -4.48 23.31 7.30
C ARG A 433 -3.98 23.15 8.72
N CYS A 434 -3.79 24.25 9.43
CA CYS A 434 -3.41 24.22 10.83
C CYS A 434 -4.63 23.87 11.70
N ALA A 435 -4.42 23.12 12.79
CA ALA A 435 -5.52 22.62 13.61
C ALA A 435 -6.27 23.75 14.35
N GLY A 436 -5.61 24.90 14.55
CA GLY A 436 -6.16 26.10 15.16
C GLY A 436 -5.68 27.37 14.45
N SER A 437 -5.83 28.50 15.13
CA SER A 437 -5.49 29.83 14.61
C SER A 437 -4.06 30.29 14.93
N THR A 438 -3.26 29.43 15.56
CA THR A 438 -1.88 29.73 15.98
C THR A 438 -0.87 28.89 15.20
N PHE A 439 0.35 29.40 15.02
CA PHE A 439 1.38 28.72 14.21
C PHE A 439 1.85 27.37 14.78
N ASP A 440 1.84 27.21 16.10
CA ASP A 440 2.15 25.95 16.79
C ASP A 440 1.09 24.85 16.57
N SER A 441 -0.09 25.21 16.05
CA SER A 441 -1.13 24.25 15.67
C SER A 441 -0.94 23.67 14.25
N CYS A 442 -0.01 24.22 13.46
CA CYS A 442 0.30 23.71 12.13
C CYS A 442 1.06 22.39 12.26
N GLY A 443 0.51 21.32 11.67
CA GLY A 443 0.98 19.95 11.88
C GLY A 443 0.15 19.13 12.87
N GLY A 444 -0.79 19.77 13.59
CA GLY A 444 -1.76 19.08 14.43
C GLY A 444 -2.80 18.29 13.63
N GLU A 445 -3.38 17.27 14.25
CA GLU A 445 -4.38 16.41 13.61
C GLU A 445 -5.70 17.15 13.39
N ILE A 446 -6.15 17.20 12.13
CA ILE A 446 -7.47 17.73 11.77
C ILE A 446 -8.00 17.10 10.49
N ALA A 447 -9.28 16.73 10.48
CA ALA A 447 -9.95 16.09 9.35
C ALA A 447 -10.90 17.04 8.59
N GLU A 448 -11.21 18.20 9.15
CA GLU A 448 -12.16 19.16 8.57
C GLU A 448 -11.47 20.40 8.04
N ALA A 449 -11.99 20.93 6.94
CA ALA A 449 -11.53 22.13 6.26
C ALA A 449 -12.66 22.76 5.44
N SER A 450 -12.75 24.08 5.42
CA SER A 450 -13.73 24.80 4.57
C SER A 450 -13.09 25.50 3.37
N THR A 451 -11.79 25.78 3.43
CA THR A 451 -11.11 26.56 2.39
C THR A 451 -10.90 25.75 1.11
N LEU A 452 -11.59 26.12 0.04
CA LEU A 452 -11.31 25.63 -1.31
C LEU A 452 -10.05 26.33 -1.84
N MET A 453 -9.06 25.52 -2.25
CA MET A 453 -7.76 26.00 -2.69
C MET A 453 -7.29 25.26 -3.93
N ASP A 454 -7.02 26.01 -4.98
CA ASP A 454 -6.26 25.56 -6.14
C ASP A 454 -4.78 25.75 -5.85
N PHE A 455 -3.95 24.77 -6.22
CA PHE A 455 -2.52 24.83 -5.92
C PHE A 455 -1.66 24.13 -6.97
N TYR A 456 -0.40 24.56 -7.01
CA TYR A 456 0.73 23.87 -7.61
C TYR A 456 1.81 23.83 -6.54
N ILE A 457 2.26 22.62 -6.16
CA ILE A 457 3.33 22.42 -5.19
C ILE A 457 4.44 21.62 -5.85
N GLU A 458 5.69 22.04 -5.63
CA GLU A 458 6.87 21.35 -6.13
C GLU A 458 8.00 21.34 -5.10
N GLY A 459 8.94 20.41 -5.27
CA GLY A 459 10.19 20.39 -4.50
C GLY A 459 11.33 19.75 -5.28
N ASN A 460 12.56 20.15 -4.96
CA ASN A 460 13.80 19.60 -5.53
C ASN A 460 14.28 18.35 -4.76
N PHE A 461 13.45 17.30 -4.77
CA PHE A 461 13.73 16.04 -4.09
C PHE A 461 15.01 15.37 -4.62
N SER A 462 15.79 14.78 -3.72
CA SER A 462 16.97 13.97 -4.07
C SER A 462 16.62 12.51 -4.42
N THR A 463 15.41 12.08 -4.08
CA THR A 463 14.87 10.73 -4.30
C THR A 463 13.90 10.68 -5.48
N GLN A 464 13.72 9.49 -6.06
CA GLN A 464 12.64 9.21 -7.04
C GLN A 464 11.37 8.64 -6.39
N TYR A 465 11.42 8.33 -5.09
CA TYR A 465 10.33 7.72 -4.35
C TYR A 465 9.50 8.80 -3.63
N ILE A 466 8.64 9.48 -4.40
CA ILE A 466 7.72 10.50 -3.88
C ILE A 466 6.28 9.98 -3.96
N PHE A 467 5.56 10.05 -2.85
CA PHE A 467 4.15 9.67 -2.71
C PHE A 467 3.27 10.92 -2.68
N PRO A 468 2.62 11.28 -3.80
CA PRO A 468 1.73 12.44 -3.85
C PRO A 468 0.38 12.08 -3.23
N SER A 469 -0.11 12.90 -2.29
CA SER A 469 -1.45 12.73 -1.73
C SER A 469 -2.16 14.06 -1.52
N ILE A 470 -3.50 14.02 -1.65
CA ILE A 470 -4.39 15.15 -1.39
C ILE A 470 -5.55 14.64 -0.54
N LEU A 471 -5.71 15.22 0.64
CA LEU A 471 -6.82 14.96 1.54
C LEU A 471 -7.69 16.21 1.65
N ALA A 472 -8.98 16.05 1.39
CA ALA A 472 -10.01 17.06 1.58
C ALA A 472 -10.85 16.76 2.84
N SER A 473 -11.68 17.73 3.22
CA SER A 473 -12.54 17.71 4.42
C SER A 473 -13.33 16.42 4.54
N GLY A 474 -13.47 15.91 5.77
CA GLY A 474 -14.19 14.67 6.06
C GLY A 474 -13.46 13.44 5.51
N MET A 475 -12.12 13.46 5.48
CA MET A 475 -11.28 12.36 5.01
C MET A 475 -11.55 11.95 3.56
N GLN A 476 -11.86 12.95 2.72
CA GLN A 476 -12.15 12.72 1.31
C GLN A 476 -10.85 12.69 0.49
N LEU A 477 -10.60 11.58 -0.20
CA LEU A 477 -9.43 11.48 -1.08
C LEU A 477 -9.63 12.28 -2.36
N ALA A 478 -8.58 12.96 -2.82
CA ALA A 478 -8.56 13.62 -4.12
C ALA A 478 -7.30 13.22 -4.91
N PHE A 479 -7.44 13.17 -6.24
CA PHE A 479 -6.32 12.94 -7.15
C PHE A 479 -5.75 14.27 -7.65
N PRO A 480 -4.42 14.37 -7.83
CA PRO A 480 -3.83 15.48 -8.55
C PRO A 480 -4.31 15.49 -10.00
N ASP A 481 -4.41 16.68 -10.61
CA ASP A 481 -4.75 16.78 -12.03
C ASP A 481 -3.54 16.45 -12.91
N LEU A 482 -2.35 16.86 -12.46
CA LEU A 482 -1.04 16.50 -13.01
C LEU A 482 -0.06 16.26 -11.87
N VAL A 483 0.84 15.31 -12.08
CA VAL A 483 1.94 15.00 -11.17
C VAL A 483 3.11 14.44 -11.98
N GLY A 484 4.34 14.73 -11.56
CA GLY A 484 5.53 14.17 -12.17
C GLY A 484 6.76 15.05 -12.02
N TRP A 485 7.77 14.78 -12.85
CA TRP A 485 9.02 15.53 -12.89
C TRP A 485 8.96 16.64 -13.94
N GLU A 486 9.32 17.86 -13.54
CA GLU A 486 9.58 18.99 -14.43
C GLU A 486 10.97 19.54 -14.11
N GLN A 487 11.87 19.50 -15.11
CA GLN A 487 13.28 19.84 -14.93
C GLN A 487 13.94 19.02 -13.80
N GLU A 488 14.26 19.65 -12.67
CA GLU A 488 14.91 19.04 -11.49
C GLU A 488 13.95 18.98 -10.28
N SER A 489 12.67 19.32 -10.46
CA SER A 489 11.66 19.32 -9.39
C SER A 489 10.59 18.26 -9.65
N TYR A 490 10.10 17.64 -8.57
CA TYR A 490 8.88 16.86 -8.59
C TYR A 490 7.72 17.76 -8.17
N PHE A 491 6.63 17.75 -8.95
CA PHE A 491 5.49 18.62 -8.72
C PHE A 491 4.18 17.85 -8.72
N MET A 492 3.16 18.43 -8.09
CA MET A 492 1.77 18.10 -8.33
C MET A 492 0.91 19.35 -8.34
N ASN A 493 -0.22 19.30 -9.06
CA ASN A 493 -1.19 20.38 -9.03
C ASN A 493 -2.62 19.87 -8.85
N LYS A 494 -3.47 20.78 -8.36
CA LYS A 494 -4.90 20.56 -8.28
C LYS A 494 -5.65 21.86 -8.50
N LYS A 495 -6.67 21.81 -9.35
CA LYS A 495 -7.62 22.90 -9.61
C LYS A 495 -9.04 22.49 -9.31
N SER A 496 -9.89 23.49 -9.08
CA SER A 496 -11.32 23.33 -8.86
C SER A 496 -11.65 22.33 -7.75
N MET A 497 -10.99 22.46 -6.60
CA MET A 497 -11.31 21.65 -5.41
C MET A 497 -12.78 21.80 -5.04
N SER A 498 -13.48 20.67 -4.86
CA SER A 498 -14.91 20.63 -4.53
C SER A 498 -15.19 20.54 -3.02
N SER A 499 -14.15 20.32 -2.21
CA SER A 499 -14.20 20.23 -0.75
C SER A 499 -12.97 20.93 -0.17
N GLY A 500 -13.05 21.39 1.09
CA GLY A 500 -11.97 22.14 1.71
C GLY A 500 -10.69 21.30 1.81
N LEU A 501 -9.53 21.92 1.61
CA LEU A 501 -8.25 21.22 1.60
C LEU A 501 -7.78 20.96 3.04
N VAL A 502 -7.58 19.70 3.43
CA VAL A 502 -6.95 19.37 4.72
C VAL A 502 -5.43 19.36 4.56
N THR A 503 -4.94 18.62 3.57
CA THR A 503 -3.52 18.57 3.24
C THR A 503 -3.29 18.24 1.77
N ALA A 504 -2.20 18.75 1.22
CA ALA A 504 -1.60 18.29 -0.01
C ALA A 504 -0.11 18.06 0.24
N VAL A 505 0.36 16.83 0.06
CA VAL A 505 1.74 16.43 0.40
C VAL A 505 2.44 15.71 -0.76
N LEU A 506 3.71 16.04 -0.93
CA LEU A 506 4.70 15.26 -1.64
C LEU A 506 5.60 14.60 -0.59
N TYR A 507 5.34 13.32 -0.28
CA TYR A 507 6.03 12.57 0.76
C TYR A 507 7.17 11.74 0.16
N GLY A 508 8.41 12.20 0.31
CA GLY A 508 9.60 11.57 -0.25
C GLY A 508 10.32 10.65 0.74
N ARG A 509 10.73 9.47 0.28
CA ARG A 509 11.57 8.53 1.03
C ARG A 509 12.96 8.42 0.43
N VAL A 510 13.98 8.58 1.26
CA VAL A 510 15.40 8.47 0.87
C VAL A 510 15.99 7.22 1.53
N TYR A 511 15.62 6.05 0.99
CA TYR A 511 15.86 4.75 1.64
C TYR A 511 17.34 4.47 1.95
N GLU A 512 18.27 4.99 1.14
CA GLU A 512 19.71 4.83 1.36
C GLU A 512 20.25 5.63 2.56
N LYS A 513 19.43 6.48 3.18
CA LYS A 513 19.76 7.28 4.36
C LYS A 513 19.03 6.84 5.64
N ASP A 514 18.26 5.75 5.58
CA ASP A 514 17.54 5.19 6.73
C ASP A 514 18.46 4.77 7.88
#